data_AF-A0A915DBF8-F1
#
_entry.id   AF-A0A915DBF8-F1
#
_cell.length_a   1.000
_cell.length_b   1.000
_cell.length_c   1.000
_cell.angle_alpha   90.00
_cell.angle_beta   90.00
_cell.angle_gamma   90.00
#
_symmetry.space_group_name_H-M   'P 1'
#
loop_
_entity.id
_entity.type
_entity.pdbx_description
1 polymer ?
#
loop_
_entity_poly.entity_id
_entity_poly.type
_entity_poly.pdbx_seq_one_letter_code
_entity_poly.pdbx_strand_id
1 'polypeptide(L)' 'MQRLRTVSLVHEFNAYLCFSLSFFLNILLMWLISKKSTKEMKQYSLIILQTCIIDLCLASVGALIQPVDYFILLKNSF' A
#
# COMPACT_ATOMS: atom_id res chain seq x y z
N MET A 1 -11.81 -14.02 -23.87
CA MET A 1 -11.18 -12.67 -23.86
C MET A 1 -11.90 -11.65 -22.97
N GLN A 2 -13.23 -11.53 -22.96
CA GLN A 2 -13.95 -10.53 -22.15
C GLN A 2 -13.75 -10.67 -20.62
N ARG A 3 -13.80 -11.90 -20.08
CA ARG A 3 -13.53 -12.17 -18.64
C ARG A 3 -12.14 -11.75 -18.17
N LEU A 4 -11.11 -11.90 -19.01
CA LEU A 4 -9.73 -11.52 -18.66
C LEU A 4 -9.60 -10.00 -18.52
N ARG A 5 -10.31 -9.24 -19.36
CA ARG A 5 -10.33 -7.77 -19.30
C ARG A 5 -10.99 -7.23 -18.03
N THR A 6 -12.12 -7.82 -17.61
CA THR A 6 -12.80 -7.42 -16.37
C THR A 6 -11.97 -7.74 -15.14
N VAL A 7 -11.30 -8.89 -15.09
CA VAL A 7 -10.43 -9.25 -13.95
C VAL A 7 -9.24 -8.30 -13.85
N SER A 8 -8.62 -7.92 -14.98
CA SER A 8 -7.50 -6.96 -15.00
C SER A 8 -7.92 -5.58 -14.51
N LEU A 9 -9.07 -5.05 -14.95
CA LEU A 9 -9.56 -3.74 -14.54
C LEU A 9 -9.91 -3.70 -13.04
N VAL A 10 -10.56 -4.75 -12.53
CA VAL A 10 -10.84 -4.88 -11.09
C VAL A 10 -9.56 -4.95 -10.27
N HIS A 11 -8.54 -5.64 -10.77
CA HIS A 11 -7.26 -5.75 -10.09
C HIS A 11 -6.52 -4.41 -10.02
N GLU A 12 -6.54 -3.61 -11.09
CA GLU A 12 -5.96 -2.26 -11.10
C GLU A 12 -6.69 -1.31 -10.15
N PHE A 13 -8.02 -1.33 -10.17
CA PHE A 13 -8.81 -0.50 -9.27
C PHE A 13 -8.57 -0.88 -7.80
N ASN A 14 -8.53 -2.18 -7.51
CA ASN A 14 -8.24 -2.68 -6.17
C ASN A 14 -6.81 -2.33 -5.72
N ALA A 15 -5.84 -2.41 -6.63
CA ALA A 15 -4.47 -2.01 -6.37
C ALA A 15 -4.35 -0.52 -6.01
N TYR A 16 -4.99 0.36 -6.79
CA TYR A 16 -4.98 1.80 -6.54
C TYR A 16 -5.68 2.17 -5.22
N LEU A 17 -6.82 1.54 -4.94
CA LEU A 17 -7.53 1.71 -3.67
C LEU A 17 -6.69 1.22 -2.48
N CYS A 18 -6.07 0.05 -2.60
CA CYS A 18 -5.22 -0.53 -1.56
C CYS A 18 -4.03 0.38 -1.27
N PHE A 19 -3.34 0.87 -2.30
CA PHE A 19 -2.24 1.82 -2.15
C PHE A 19 -2.68 3.11 -1.43
N SER A 20 -3.79 3.71 -1.89
CA SER A 20 -4.33 4.96 -1.33
C SER A 20 -4.75 4.80 0.14
N LEU A 21 -5.44 3.70 0.47
CA LEU A 21 -5.83 3.36 1.84
C LEU A 21 -4.62 3.08 2.73
N SER A 22 -3.64 2.33 2.24
CA SER A 22 -2.40 2.07 2.99
C SER A 22 -1.68 3.37 3.33
N PHE A 23 -1.56 4.28 2.36
CA PHE A 23 -0.88 5.56 2.58
C PHE A 23 -1.64 6.42 3.59
N PHE A 24 -2.96 6.56 3.42
CA PHE A 24 -3.80 7.38 4.29
C PHE A 24 -3.83 6.84 5.73
N LEU A 25 -4.06 5.55 5.92
CA LEU A 25 -4.15 4.93 7.24
C LEU A 25 -2.81 4.94 7.98
N ASN A 26 -1.70 4.68 7.28
CA ASN A 26 -0.36 4.74 7.91
C ASN A 26 0.02 6.16 8.34
N ILE A 27 -0.27 7.19 7.53
CA ILE A 27 -0.06 8.59 7.93
C ILE A 27 -0.95 8.96 9.12
N LEU A 28 -2.23 8.57 9.08
CA LEU A 28 -3.16 8.83 10.18
C LEU A 28 -2.70 8.16 11.48
N LEU A 29 -2.18 6.94 11.40
CA LEU A 29 -1.67 6.19 12.53
C LEU A 29 -0.40 6.84 13.11
N MET A 30 0.54 7.28 12.26
CA MET A 30 1.70 8.05 12.70
C MET A 30 1.32 9.37 13.40
N TRP A 31 0.30 10.06 12.90
CA TRP A 31 -0.22 11.27 13.53
C TRP A 31 -0.85 11.00 14.89
N LEU A 32 -1.67 9.93 14.99
CA LEU A 32 -2.27 9.48 16.26
C LEU A 32 -1.22 9.13 17.30
N ILE A 33 -0.18 8.41 16.88
CA ILE A 33 0.96 8.06 17.72
C ILE A 33 1.66 9.33 18.21
N SER A 34 1.97 10.26 17.31
CA SER A 34 2.65 11.51 17.67
C SER A 34 1.83 12.38 18.64
N LYS A 35 0.51 12.40 18.49
CA LYS A 35 -0.39 13.23 19.31
C LYS A 35 -0.75 12.61 20.65
N LYS A 36 -0.85 11.29 20.74
CA LYS A 36 -1.46 10.58 21.88
C LYS A 36 -0.53 9.61 22.62
N SER A 37 0.74 9.48 22.20
CA SER A 37 1.68 8.55 22.85
C SER A 37 2.02 9.01 24.29
N THR A 38 1.51 8.26 25.27
CA THR A 38 1.83 8.37 26.69
C THR A 38 3.22 7.80 26.96
N LYS A 39 3.98 8.39 27.90
CA LYS A 39 5.37 7.99 28.24
C LYS A 39 5.57 6.51 28.55
N GLU A 40 4.54 5.80 29.02
CA GLU A 40 4.61 4.37 29.36
C GLU A 40 4.46 3.46 28.13
N MET A 41 3.79 3.94 27.08
CA MET A 41 3.56 3.19 25.83
C MET A 41 4.65 3.45 24.78
N LYS A 42 5.76 4.10 25.17
CA LYS A 42 6.74 4.66 24.23
C LYS A 42 7.42 3.61 23.37
N GLN A 43 7.71 2.42 23.92
CA GLN A 43 8.30 1.32 23.14
C GLN A 43 7.30 0.71 22.13
N TYR A 44 6.06 0.45 22.55
CA TYR A 44 5.01 -0.04 21.64
C TYR A 44 4.72 0.97 20.52
N SER A 45 4.65 2.25 20.88
CA SER A 45 4.51 3.38 19.98
C SER A 45 5.64 3.46 18.94
N LEU A 46 6.88 3.14 19.32
CA LEU A 46 8.02 3.09 18.39
C LEU A 46 7.94 1.89 17.44
N ILE A 47 7.55 0.72 17.92
CA ILE A 47 7.37 -0.48 17.08
C ILE A 47 6.27 -0.22 16.03
N ILE A 48 5.12 0.32 16.45
CA ILE A 48 4.04 0.64 15.51
C ILE A 48 4.48 1.70 14.49
N LEU A 49 5.28 2.68 14.91
CA LEU A 49 5.85 3.69 14.00
C LEU A 49 6.77 3.04 12.95
N GLN A 50 7.63 2.11 13.38
CA GLN A 50 8.50 1.35 12.47
C GLN A 50 7.66 0.51 11.48
N THR A 51 6.60 -0.14 11.94
CA THR A 51 5.67 -0.88 11.08
C THR A 51 5.03 0.05 10.05
N CYS A 52 4.57 1.25 10.44
CA CYS A 52 4.00 2.21 9.49
C CYS A 52 4.99 2.64 8.40
N ILE A 53 6.27 2.81 8.75
CA ILE A 53 7.33 3.15 7.80
C ILE A 53 7.58 1.97 6.84
N ILE A 54 7.64 0.74 7.36
CA ILE A 54 7.83 -0.47 6.55
C ILE A 54 6.66 -0.65 5.58
N ASP A 55 5.42 -0.44 6.03
CA ASP A 55 4.23 -0.53 5.19
C ASP A 55 4.22 0.52 4.08
N LEU A 56 4.65 1.76 4.37
CA LEU A 56 4.79 2.78 3.33
C LEU A 56 5.86 2.42 2.30
N CYS A 57 7.00 1.85 2.74
CA CYS A 57 8.03 1.35 1.84
C CYS A 57 7.51 0.22 0.96
N LEU A 58 6.82 -0.76 1.54
CA LEU A 58 6.20 -1.89 0.82
C LEU A 58 5.13 -1.41 -0.17
N ALA A 59 4.26 -0.50 0.25
CA ALA A 59 3.24 0.08 -0.62
C ALA A 59 3.87 0.81 -1.81
N SER A 60 4.95 1.57 -1.57
CA SER A 60 5.68 2.31 -2.62
C SER A 60 6.36 1.36 -3.61
N VAL A 61 7.03 0.32 -3.11
CA VAL A 61 7.64 -0.71 -3.97
C VAL A 61 6.58 -1.46 -4.76
N GLY A 62 5.45 -1.84 -4.13
CA GLY A 62 4.34 -2.50 -4.79
C GLY A 62 3.73 -1.65 -5.92
N ALA A 63 3.56 -0.35 -5.69
CA ALA A 63 3.08 0.58 -6.71
C ALA A 63 4.05 0.77 -7.89
N LEU A 64 5.37 0.62 -7.66
CA LEU A 64 6.38 0.66 -8.72
C LEU A 64 6.46 -0.64 -9.53
N ILE A 65 6.16 -1.79 -8.91
CA ILE A 65 6.22 -3.10 -9.57
C ILE A 65 4.95 -3.37 -10.39
N GLN A 66 3.77 -2.98 -9.90
CA GLN A 66 2.49 -3.16 -10.60
C GLN A 66 2.45 -2.68 -12.07
N PRO A 67 3.00 -1.50 -12.45
CA PRO A 67 3.04 -1.09 -13.86
C PRO A 67 3.94 -1.99 -14.72
N VAL A 68 4.96 -2.64 -14.13
CA VAL A 68 5.88 -3.54 -14.83
C VAL A 68 5.18 -4.85 -15.17
N ASP A 69 4.43 -5.42 -14.23
CA ASP A 69 3.67 -6.66 -14.46
C ASP A 69 2.57 -6.48 -15.52
N TYR A 70 1.87 -5.34 -15.49
CA TYR A 70 0.86 -5.01 -16.51
C TYR A 70 1.48 -4.88 -17.91
N PHE A 71 2.61 -4.20 -18.03
CA PHE A 71 3.29 -4.01 -19.32
C PHE A 71 3.79 -5.33 -19.91
N ILE A 72 4.29 -6.24 -19.06
CA ILE A 72 4.72 -7.59 -19.47
C ILE A 72 3.53 -8.45 -19.89
N LEU A 73 2.41 -8.40 -19.15
CA LEU A 73 1.18 -9.14 -19.50
C LEU A 73 0.56 -8.67 -20.82
N LEU A 74 0.55 -7.36 -21.06
CA LEU A 74 0.03 -6.77 -22.30
C LEU A 74 0.91 -7.16 -23.50
N LYS A 75 2.23 -7.13 -23.33
CA LYS A 75 3.21 -7.51 -24.35
C LYS A 75 3.14 -9.00 -24.73
N ASN A 76 2.87 -9.88 -23.77
CA ASN A 76 2.71 -11.32 -24.02
C ASN A 76 1.33 -11.73 -24.57
N SER A 77 0.39 -10.79 -24.70
CA SER A 77 -0.95 -11.02 -25.24
C SER A 77 -1.11 -10.62 -26.72
N PHE A 78 -0.05 -10.12 -27.35
CA PHE A 78 0.06 -9.82 -28.79
C PHE A 78 1.07 -10.77 -29.44
#